data_AF-A0A2T0V7Z2-F1
#
_entry.id   AF-A0A2T0V7Z2-F1
#
_cell.length_a   1.000
_cell.length_b   1.000
_cell.length_c   1.000
_cell.angle_alpha   90.00
_cell.angle_beta   90.00
_cell.angle_gamma   90.00
#
_symmetry.space_group_name_H-M   'P 1'
#
loop_
_entity.id
_entity.type
_entity.pdbx_description
1 polymer ?
#
loop_
_entity_poly.entity_id
_entity_poly.type
_entity_poly.pdbx_seq_one_letter_code
_entity_poly.pdbx_strand_id
1 'polypeptide(L)'
;MQATDNKHFKAPEAAVSGETETELETEIEQLRATYLARRSKLENVAGRLAKLRKTLGALQHQTNTTKDAWRQDFVKGFGEQSKAVRDQLKQKGQLTSEAEQTQEMIELLEPQQEWLKMQTHLARQPLEGAIGRLAEISSRKRLMKCLKDISNSEEMVALSAELPRLFKRIHEGTYNDYAHMARLGIDVSSQPGSSIDPLMDNASRLWTSEEIERRQHAALGKLLMDVMPKAKPVPTPGVLQLPSLLACEANEREYPSPIGFNRRLKELEAQMEYVPSLDDLDSAQA
;
A
#
# COMPACT_ATOMS: atom_id res chain seq x y z
N MET A 1 10.07 27.86 10.01
CA MET A 1 10.43 26.60 10.71
C MET A 1 9.17 25.76 10.79
N GLN A 2 9.27 24.49 10.39
CA GLN A 2 8.16 23.56 10.23
C GLN A 2 7.33 23.47 11.52
N ALA A 3 6.02 23.70 11.40
CA ALA A 3 5.06 23.18 12.36
C ALA A 3 5.27 21.66 12.39
N THR A 4 5.80 21.13 13.49
CA THR A 4 5.83 19.69 13.71
C THR A 4 4.38 19.22 13.69
N ASP A 5 4.02 18.59 12.59
CA ASP A 5 2.69 18.07 12.28
C ASP A 5 2.18 17.24 13.46
N ASN A 6 1.26 17.79 14.26
CA ASN A 6 0.46 17.04 15.24
C ASN A 6 -0.53 16.07 14.53
N LYS A 7 -0.20 15.58 13.33
CA LYS A 7 -1.04 14.63 12.58
C LYS A 7 -1.34 13.37 13.38
N HIS A 8 -0.39 12.91 14.19
CA HIS A 8 -0.56 11.71 15.02
C HIS A 8 -1.41 11.92 16.29
N PHE A 9 -1.69 13.16 16.67
CA PHE A 9 -2.53 13.50 17.84
C PHE A 9 -3.92 14.04 17.48
N LYS A 10 -4.13 14.44 16.22
CA LYS A 10 -5.48 14.72 15.71
C LYS A 10 -6.31 13.45 15.80
N ALA A 11 -7.62 13.60 15.99
CA ALA A 11 -8.50 12.44 15.89
C ALA A 11 -8.30 11.79 14.52
N PRO A 12 -8.24 10.45 14.42
CA PRO A 12 -8.16 9.76 13.15
C PRO A 12 -9.19 10.38 12.22
N GLU A 13 -8.87 10.57 10.94
CA GLU A 13 -9.86 11.06 9.98
C GLU A 13 -11.12 10.19 10.01
N ALA A 14 -10.95 8.89 10.29
CA ALA A 14 -12.03 7.93 10.47
C ALA A 14 -12.85 8.11 11.79
N ALA A 15 -12.28 8.72 12.84
CA ALA A 15 -13.03 9.14 14.04
C ALA A 15 -13.83 10.43 13.81
N VAL A 16 -13.47 11.22 12.78
CA VAL A 16 -14.20 12.40 12.33
C VAL A 16 -15.34 12.02 11.38
N SER A 17 -15.18 10.95 10.58
CA SER A 17 -16.22 10.46 9.66
C SER A 17 -17.34 9.65 10.33
N GLY A 18 -17.17 9.24 11.59
CA GLY A 18 -18.19 8.50 12.34
C GLY A 18 -18.29 7.01 11.99
N GLU A 19 -17.34 6.49 11.20
CA GLU A 19 -17.25 5.08 10.83
C GLU A 19 -17.03 4.19 12.05
N THR A 20 -17.84 3.14 12.17
CA THR A 20 -17.68 2.12 13.22
C THR A 20 -16.68 1.04 12.80
N GLU A 21 -16.02 0.40 13.77
CA GLU A 21 -15.12 -0.73 13.51
C GLU A 21 -15.82 -1.85 12.73
N THR A 22 -17.09 -2.11 13.04
CA THR A 22 -17.90 -3.13 12.37
C THR A 22 -18.18 -2.80 10.91
N GLU A 23 -18.44 -1.53 10.58
CA GLU A 23 -18.63 -1.10 9.19
C GLU A 23 -17.33 -1.26 8.39
N LEU A 24 -16.20 -0.87 8.97
CA LEU A 24 -14.88 -1.04 8.35
C LEU A 24 -14.50 -2.52 8.18
N GLU A 25 -14.81 -3.38 9.15
CA GLU A 25 -14.62 -4.83 9.01
C GLU A 25 -15.44 -5.40 7.85
N THR A 26 -16.70 -4.97 7.69
CA THR A 26 -17.53 -5.40 6.56
C THR A 26 -17.03 -4.85 5.22
N GLU A 27 -16.58 -3.59 5.18
CA GLU A 27 -15.98 -2.98 3.99
C GLU A 27 -14.71 -3.73 3.58
N ILE A 28 -13.82 -4.02 4.55
CA ILE A 28 -12.59 -4.78 4.32
C ILE A 28 -12.90 -6.16 3.74
N GLU A 29 -13.92 -6.85 4.22
CA GLU A 29 -14.25 -8.18 3.72
C GLU A 29 -14.78 -8.14 2.29
N GLN A 30 -15.60 -7.13 1.95
CA GLN A 30 -16.06 -6.90 0.57
C GLN A 30 -14.88 -6.56 -0.37
N LEU A 31 -14.04 -5.59 0.03
CA LEU A 31 -12.86 -5.20 -0.75
C LEU A 31 -11.87 -6.35 -0.92
N ARG A 32 -11.72 -7.17 0.12
CA ARG A 32 -10.88 -8.39 0.09
C ARG A 32 -11.46 -9.41 -0.88
N ALA A 33 -12.77 -9.64 -0.89
CA ALA A 33 -13.41 -10.53 -1.84
C ALA A 33 -13.19 -10.07 -3.29
N THR A 34 -13.41 -8.78 -3.58
CA THR A 34 -13.13 -8.15 -4.88
C THR A 34 -11.67 -8.32 -5.30
N TYR A 35 -10.73 -7.98 -4.41
CA TYR A 35 -9.30 -8.13 -4.68
C TYR A 35 -8.92 -9.59 -4.97
N LEU A 36 -9.41 -10.55 -4.17
CA LEU A 36 -9.10 -11.97 -4.35
C LEU A 36 -9.71 -12.55 -5.63
N ALA A 37 -10.92 -12.14 -6.02
CA ALA A 37 -11.55 -12.56 -7.27
C ALA A 37 -10.72 -12.11 -8.49
N ARG A 38 -10.32 -10.83 -8.53
CA ARG A 38 -9.45 -10.29 -9.59
C ARG A 38 -8.07 -10.94 -9.59
N ARG A 39 -7.47 -11.13 -8.41
CA ARG A 39 -6.18 -11.80 -8.22
C ARG A 39 -6.18 -13.23 -8.77
N SER A 40 -7.23 -14.01 -8.51
CA SER A 40 -7.38 -15.37 -9.04
C SER A 40 -7.44 -15.38 -10.57
N LYS A 41 -8.21 -14.46 -11.17
CA LYS A 41 -8.29 -14.31 -12.64
C LYS A 41 -6.93 -13.92 -13.25
N LEU A 42 -6.22 -12.99 -12.63
CA LEU A 42 -4.87 -12.59 -13.04
C LEU A 42 -3.89 -13.76 -12.97
N GLU A 43 -3.89 -14.54 -11.89
CA GLU A 43 -3.03 -15.71 -11.73
C GLU A 43 -3.31 -16.77 -12.81
N ASN A 44 -4.59 -17.04 -13.10
CA ASN A 44 -5.00 -17.97 -14.14
C ASN A 44 -4.53 -17.52 -15.53
N VAL A 45 -4.74 -16.25 -15.90
CA VAL A 45 -4.32 -15.71 -17.21
C VAL A 45 -2.79 -15.68 -17.32
N ALA A 46 -2.08 -15.23 -16.27
CA ALA A 46 -0.62 -15.23 -16.24
C ALA A 46 -0.05 -16.66 -16.38
N GLY A 47 -0.64 -17.64 -15.68
CA GLY A 47 -0.28 -19.05 -15.80
C GLY A 47 -0.56 -19.63 -17.19
N ARG A 48 -1.66 -19.22 -17.84
CA ARG A 48 -1.99 -19.64 -19.22
C ARG A 48 -1.01 -19.05 -20.23
N LEU A 49 -0.68 -17.76 -20.12
CA LEU A 49 0.32 -17.10 -20.97
C LEU A 49 1.70 -17.74 -20.82
N ALA A 50 2.13 -18.04 -19.59
CA ALA A 50 3.40 -18.72 -19.35
C ALA A 50 3.44 -20.11 -20.03
N LYS A 51 2.32 -20.85 -19.99
CA LYS A 51 2.19 -22.13 -20.70
C LYS A 51 2.26 -21.95 -22.22
N LEU A 52 1.53 -20.98 -22.78
CA LEU A 52 1.54 -20.71 -24.23
C LEU A 52 2.93 -20.31 -24.72
N ARG A 53 3.62 -19.40 -24.03
CA ARG A 53 5.00 -19.01 -24.35
C ARG A 53 5.96 -20.20 -24.34
N LYS A 54 5.82 -21.10 -23.36
CA LYS A 54 6.60 -22.35 -23.30
C LYS A 54 6.29 -23.27 -24.48
N THR A 55 5.01 -23.43 -24.81
CA THR A 55 4.56 -24.24 -25.97
C THR A 55 5.09 -23.66 -27.28
N LEU A 56 4.99 -22.34 -27.48
CA LEU A 56 5.53 -21.67 -28.66
C LEU A 56 7.03 -21.91 -28.81
N GLY A 57 7.80 -21.74 -27.73
CA GLY A 57 9.24 -22.04 -27.74
C GLY A 57 9.54 -23.49 -28.11
N ALA A 58 8.74 -24.44 -27.63
CA ALA A 58 8.87 -25.86 -27.99
C ALA A 58 8.53 -26.12 -29.47
N LEU A 59 7.45 -25.53 -29.99
CA LEU A 59 7.03 -25.65 -31.39
C LEU A 59 8.07 -25.04 -32.34
N GLN A 60 8.62 -23.87 -32.00
CA GLN A 60 9.69 -23.22 -32.77
C GLN A 60 10.96 -24.08 -32.79
N HIS A 61 11.33 -24.66 -31.64
CA HIS A 61 12.47 -25.58 -31.57
C HIS A 61 12.25 -26.83 -32.42
N GLN A 62 11.09 -27.47 -32.33
CA GLN A 62 10.74 -28.63 -33.16
C GLN A 62 10.73 -28.28 -34.64
N THR A 63 10.17 -27.13 -35.02
CA THR A 63 10.14 -26.66 -36.41
C THR A 63 11.54 -26.52 -37.00
N ASN A 64 12.48 -25.96 -36.23
CA ASN A 64 13.87 -25.82 -36.67
C ASN A 64 14.57 -27.18 -36.81
N THR A 65 14.41 -28.06 -35.82
CA THR A 65 14.98 -29.43 -35.87
C THR A 65 14.43 -30.23 -37.06
N THR A 66 13.11 -30.19 -37.31
CA THR A 66 12.50 -30.85 -38.46
C THR A 66 12.94 -30.24 -39.79
N LYS A 67 13.14 -28.91 -39.84
CA LYS A 67 13.65 -28.22 -41.04
C LYS A 67 15.08 -28.62 -41.36
N ASP A 68 15.94 -28.75 -40.35
CA ASP A 68 17.33 -29.15 -40.54
C ASP A 68 17.45 -30.62 -40.95
N ALA A 69 16.67 -31.51 -40.30
CA ALA A 69 16.57 -32.91 -40.70
C ALA A 69 16.06 -33.07 -42.14
N TRP A 70 14.99 -32.34 -42.51
CA TRP A 70 14.44 -32.32 -43.86
C TRP A 70 15.48 -31.88 -44.90
N ARG A 71 16.21 -30.80 -44.65
CA ARG A 71 17.28 -30.34 -45.54
C ARG A 71 18.36 -31.38 -45.71
N GLN A 72 18.78 -32.00 -44.61
CA GLN A 72 19.83 -33.00 -44.64
C GLN A 72 19.41 -34.24 -45.45
N ASP A 73 18.19 -34.74 -45.23
CA ASP A 73 17.67 -35.91 -45.93
C ASP A 73 17.40 -35.63 -47.41
N PHE A 74 16.91 -34.43 -47.76
CA PHE A 74 16.74 -34.00 -49.15
C PHE A 74 18.08 -33.91 -49.89
N VAL A 75 19.11 -33.34 -49.27
CA VAL A 75 20.46 -33.24 -49.87
C VAL A 75 21.11 -34.62 -49.97
N LYS A 76 21.02 -35.46 -48.94
CA LYS A 76 21.52 -36.85 -48.98
C LYS A 76 20.85 -37.70 -50.05
N GLY A 77 19.55 -37.49 -50.27
CA GLY A 77 18.79 -38.10 -51.35
C GLY A 77 18.99 -37.45 -52.71
N PHE A 78 19.97 -36.55 -52.88
CA PHE A 78 20.24 -35.84 -54.15
C PHE A 78 19.01 -35.16 -54.76
N GLY A 79 18.11 -34.63 -53.93
CA GLY A 79 16.89 -33.96 -54.35
C GLY A 79 15.67 -34.87 -54.55
N GLU A 80 15.78 -36.17 -54.26
CA GLU A 80 14.64 -37.07 -54.32
C GLU A 80 13.61 -36.77 -53.21
N GLN A 81 12.34 -36.68 -53.59
CA GLN A 81 11.22 -36.54 -52.65
C GLN A 81 10.80 -37.89 -52.07
N SER A 82 11.72 -38.51 -51.33
CA SER A 82 11.44 -39.75 -50.60
C SER A 82 10.26 -39.56 -49.64
N LYS A 83 9.65 -40.67 -49.21
CA LYS A 83 8.52 -40.64 -48.27
C LYS A 83 8.88 -39.87 -46.99
N ALA A 84 10.08 -40.09 -46.45
CA ALA A 84 10.57 -39.39 -45.26
C ALA A 84 10.66 -37.86 -45.45
N VAL A 85 11.20 -37.41 -46.60
CA VAL A 85 11.31 -35.97 -46.93
C VAL A 85 9.92 -35.33 -47.04
N ARG A 86 8.94 -36.02 -47.66
CA ARG A 86 7.56 -35.52 -47.76
C ARG A 86 6.86 -35.47 -46.40
N ASP A 87 7.05 -36.50 -45.57
CA ASP A 87 6.48 -36.57 -44.22
C ASP A 87 7.05 -35.46 -43.32
N GLN A 88 8.37 -35.24 -43.34
CA GLN A 88 9.02 -34.15 -42.60
C GLN A 88 8.57 -32.76 -43.09
N LEU A 89 8.39 -32.57 -44.40
CA LEU A 89 7.87 -31.31 -44.95
C LEU A 89 6.43 -31.04 -44.49
N LYS A 90 5.58 -32.08 -44.47
CA LYS A 90 4.21 -31.98 -43.96
C LYS A 90 4.20 -31.67 -42.45
N GLN A 91 5.02 -32.36 -41.67
CA GLN A 91 5.16 -32.12 -40.24
C GLN A 91 5.62 -30.70 -39.95
N LYS A 92 6.60 -30.19 -40.70
CA LYS A 92 7.04 -28.79 -40.60
C LYS A 92 5.87 -27.82 -40.85
N GLY A 93 5.05 -28.08 -41.87
CA GLY A 93 3.88 -27.26 -42.17
C GLY A 93 2.87 -27.21 -41.01
N GLN A 94 2.57 -28.37 -40.41
CA GLN A 94 1.70 -28.47 -39.24
C GLN A 94 2.25 -27.69 -38.04
N LEU A 95 3.53 -27.92 -37.70
CA LEU A 95 4.18 -27.23 -36.58
C LEU A 95 4.25 -25.71 -36.77
N THR A 96 4.45 -25.24 -38.01
CA THR A 96 4.46 -23.80 -38.32
C THR A 96 3.08 -23.18 -38.10
N SER A 97 2.02 -23.84 -38.58
CA SER A 97 0.63 -23.37 -38.38
C SER A 97 0.23 -23.38 -36.90
N GLU A 98 0.60 -24.42 -36.13
CA GLU A 98 0.36 -24.47 -34.69
C GLU A 98 1.13 -23.36 -33.94
N ALA A 99 2.36 -23.05 -34.38
CA ALA A 99 3.16 -21.96 -33.79
C ALA A 99 2.52 -20.60 -34.06
N GLU A 100 2.04 -20.36 -35.29
CA GLU A 100 1.32 -19.12 -35.67
C GLU A 100 0.04 -18.95 -34.84
N GLN A 101 -0.79 -20.00 -34.71
CA GLN A 101 -1.98 -19.97 -33.86
C GLN A 101 -1.63 -19.73 -32.39
N THR A 102 -0.57 -20.35 -31.87
CA THR A 102 -0.13 -20.14 -30.49
C THR A 102 0.35 -18.71 -30.27
N GLN A 103 1.03 -18.12 -31.26
CA GLN A 103 1.47 -16.72 -31.22
C GLN A 103 0.27 -15.77 -31.19
N GLU A 104 -0.73 -15.99 -32.05
CA GLU A 104 -1.98 -15.21 -32.06
C GLU A 104 -2.71 -15.29 -30.71
N MET A 105 -2.81 -16.48 -30.12
CA MET A 105 -3.38 -16.64 -28.77
C MET A 105 -2.62 -15.88 -27.69
N ILE A 106 -1.29 -15.74 -27.81
CA ILE A 106 -0.48 -14.94 -26.88
C ILE A 106 -0.81 -13.46 -27.08
N GLU A 107 -0.82 -12.97 -28.31
CA GLU A 107 -1.11 -11.57 -28.66
C GLU A 107 -2.49 -11.13 -28.18
N LEU A 108 -3.49 -12.03 -28.21
CA LEU A 108 -4.83 -11.76 -27.68
C LEU A 108 -4.86 -11.69 -26.13
N LEU A 109 -4.04 -12.50 -25.44
CA LEU A 109 -4.06 -12.60 -23.98
C LEU A 109 -3.12 -11.61 -23.27
N GLU A 110 -2.06 -11.14 -23.92
CA GLU A 110 -1.12 -10.16 -23.35
C GLU A 110 -1.79 -8.87 -22.87
N PRO A 111 -2.62 -8.17 -23.69
CA PRO A 111 -3.29 -6.96 -23.23
C PRO A 111 -4.30 -7.26 -22.11
N GLN A 112 -4.97 -8.42 -22.16
CA GLN A 112 -5.89 -8.85 -21.10
C GLN A 112 -5.16 -9.08 -19.77
N GLN A 113 -3.97 -9.68 -19.79
CA GLN A 113 -3.15 -9.88 -18.59
C GLN A 113 -2.74 -8.54 -17.97
N GLU A 114 -2.27 -7.60 -18.79
CA GLU A 114 -1.85 -6.28 -18.30
C GLU A 114 -3.05 -5.50 -17.74
N TRP A 115 -4.19 -5.54 -18.42
CA TRP A 115 -5.42 -4.90 -17.95
C TRP A 115 -5.87 -5.49 -16.60
N LEU A 116 -5.88 -6.83 -16.46
CA LEU A 116 -6.20 -7.48 -15.18
C LEU A 116 -5.20 -7.13 -14.07
N LYS A 117 -3.91 -6.99 -14.41
CA LYS A 117 -2.87 -6.57 -13.48
C LYS A 117 -3.15 -5.16 -12.96
N MET A 118 -3.55 -4.25 -13.83
CA MET A 118 -3.97 -2.88 -13.47
C MET A 118 -5.26 -2.88 -12.61
N GLN A 119 -6.28 -3.65 -12.98
CA GLN A 119 -7.53 -3.74 -12.21
C GLN A 119 -7.34 -4.37 -10.83
N THR A 120 -6.41 -5.32 -10.70
CA THR A 120 -6.03 -5.92 -9.41
C THR A 120 -5.29 -4.90 -8.54
N HIS A 121 -4.42 -4.08 -9.13
CA HIS A 121 -3.75 -2.97 -8.43
C HIS A 121 -4.76 -1.94 -7.91
N LEU A 122 -5.74 -1.53 -8.74
CA LEU A 122 -6.81 -0.62 -8.32
C LEU A 122 -7.66 -1.18 -7.17
N ALA A 123 -7.95 -2.48 -7.16
CA ALA A 123 -8.73 -3.11 -6.08
C ALA A 123 -7.94 -3.19 -4.77
N ARG A 124 -6.60 -3.26 -4.85
CA ARG A 124 -5.74 -3.36 -3.68
C ARG A 124 -5.62 -2.05 -2.90
N GLN A 125 -5.59 -0.91 -3.58
CA GLN A 125 -5.45 0.41 -2.95
C GLN A 125 -6.54 0.73 -1.90
N PRO A 126 -7.86 0.59 -2.18
CA PRO A 126 -8.89 0.84 -1.18
C PRO A 126 -8.84 -0.19 -0.03
N LEU A 127 -8.47 -1.45 -0.30
CA LEU A 127 -8.28 -2.46 0.74
C LEU A 127 -7.16 -2.06 1.72
N GLU A 128 -6.01 -1.62 1.20
CA GLU A 128 -4.90 -1.11 2.02
C GLU A 128 -5.32 0.12 2.82
N GLY A 129 -6.06 1.03 2.20
CA GLY A 129 -6.62 2.21 2.86
C GLY A 129 -7.56 1.86 4.02
N ALA A 130 -8.54 0.98 3.78
CA ALA A 130 -9.51 0.55 4.79
C ALA A 130 -8.85 -0.19 5.96
N ILE A 131 -7.89 -1.07 5.68
CA ILE A 131 -7.08 -1.74 6.71
C ILE A 131 -6.28 -0.73 7.54
N GLY A 132 -5.68 0.28 6.90
CA GLY A 132 -5.00 1.37 7.59
C GLY A 132 -5.93 2.13 8.55
N ARG A 133 -7.13 2.51 8.07
CA ARG A 133 -8.16 3.19 8.89
C ARG A 133 -8.59 2.34 10.09
N LEU A 134 -8.88 1.05 9.89
CA LEU A 134 -9.25 0.14 10.97
C LEU A 134 -8.10 -0.01 11.99
N ALA A 135 -6.85 -0.14 11.54
CA ALA A 135 -5.70 -0.24 12.43
C ALA A 135 -5.57 1.01 13.32
N GLU A 136 -5.79 2.20 12.74
CA GLU A 136 -5.74 3.47 13.45
C GLU A 136 -6.87 3.59 14.49
N ILE A 137 -8.13 3.34 14.09
CA ILE A 137 -9.28 3.37 15.02
C ILE A 137 -9.11 2.34 16.13
N SER A 138 -8.80 1.09 15.81
CA SER A 138 -8.71 0.03 16.81
C SER A 138 -7.51 0.20 17.73
N SER A 139 -6.39 0.75 17.25
CA SER A 139 -5.26 1.09 18.14
C SER A 139 -5.64 2.23 19.07
N ARG A 140 -6.26 3.32 18.55
CA ARG A 140 -6.73 4.44 19.38
C ARG A 140 -7.77 4.01 20.40
N LYS A 141 -8.78 3.20 20.02
CA LYS A 141 -9.82 2.72 20.93
C LYS A 141 -9.23 1.87 22.06
N ARG A 142 -8.28 0.98 21.73
CA ARG A 142 -7.55 0.19 22.72
C ARG A 142 -6.72 1.05 23.66
N LEU A 143 -5.94 2.00 23.12
CA LEU A 143 -5.14 2.94 23.91
C LEU A 143 -6.02 3.79 24.83
N MET A 144 -7.10 4.37 24.30
CA MET A 144 -8.05 5.16 25.09
C MET A 144 -8.72 4.33 26.18
N LYS A 145 -9.02 3.06 25.92
CA LYS A 145 -9.54 2.16 26.96
C LYS A 145 -8.51 1.95 28.06
N CYS A 146 -7.27 1.59 27.72
CA CYS A 146 -6.19 1.44 28.70
C CYS A 146 -5.96 2.72 29.51
N LEU A 147 -5.97 3.88 28.86
CA LEU A 147 -5.85 5.18 29.55
C LEU A 147 -7.01 5.46 30.50
N LYS A 148 -8.25 5.12 30.11
CA LYS A 148 -9.42 5.23 30.99
C LYS A 148 -9.36 4.27 32.17
N ASP A 149 -8.84 3.07 31.95
CA ASP A 149 -8.65 2.09 33.01
C ASP A 149 -7.58 2.57 34.01
N ILE A 150 -6.48 3.15 33.52
CA ILE A 150 -5.42 3.78 34.35
C ILE A 150 -5.92 5.05 35.03
N SER A 151 -6.77 5.87 34.38
CA SER A 151 -7.24 7.13 34.96
C SER A 151 -8.04 6.97 36.24
N ASN A 152 -8.62 5.78 36.45
CA ASN A 152 -9.37 5.46 37.65
C ASN A 152 -8.49 4.88 38.77
N SER A 153 -7.17 4.74 38.58
CA SER A 153 -6.26 4.20 39.57
C SER A 153 -5.82 5.27 40.59
N GLU A 154 -5.53 4.84 41.83
CA GLU A 154 -5.07 5.73 42.91
C GLU A 154 -3.70 6.35 42.57
N GLU A 155 -2.85 5.61 41.88
CA GLU A 155 -1.52 6.08 41.44
C GLU A 155 -1.63 7.21 40.41
N MET A 156 -2.62 7.14 39.52
CA MET A 156 -2.85 8.20 38.55
C MET A 156 -3.38 9.48 39.21
N VAL A 157 -4.19 9.35 40.27
CA VAL A 157 -4.59 10.49 41.11
C VAL A 157 -3.36 11.13 41.77
N ALA A 158 -2.47 10.33 42.37
CA ALA A 158 -1.24 10.83 42.97
C ALA A 158 -0.32 11.52 41.94
N LEU A 159 -0.17 10.95 40.74
CA LEU A 159 0.58 11.56 39.65
C LEU A 159 -0.04 12.90 39.25
N SER A 160 -1.37 12.94 39.06
CA SER A 160 -2.10 14.16 38.66
C SER A 160 -1.95 15.31 39.66
N ALA A 161 -1.74 15.02 40.95
CA ALA A 161 -1.50 16.03 41.98
C ALA A 161 -0.10 16.67 41.89
N GLU A 162 0.90 15.95 41.38
CA GLU A 162 2.27 16.46 41.21
C GLU A 162 2.49 17.17 39.86
N LEU A 163 1.70 16.82 38.83
CA LEU A 163 1.81 17.44 37.49
C LEU A 163 1.71 18.98 37.47
N PRO A 164 0.82 19.65 38.24
CA PRO A 164 0.76 21.11 38.28
C PRO A 164 2.09 21.76 38.65
N ARG A 165 2.89 21.14 39.53
CA ARG A 165 4.22 21.66 39.90
C ARG A 165 5.19 21.58 38.73
N LEU A 166 5.19 20.47 38.00
CA LEU A 166 5.99 20.31 36.78
C LEU A 166 5.56 21.32 35.71
N PHE A 167 4.26 21.47 35.48
CA PHE A 167 3.72 22.38 34.48
C PHE A 167 4.01 23.84 34.80
N LYS A 168 3.90 24.24 36.06
CA LYS A 168 4.30 25.57 36.52
C LYS A 168 5.78 25.83 36.25
N ARG A 169 6.65 24.87 36.56
CA ARG A 169 8.10 24.98 36.27
C ARG A 169 8.39 25.08 34.77
N ILE A 170 7.68 24.33 33.92
CA ILE A 170 7.83 24.40 32.46
C ILE A 170 7.33 25.76 31.94
N HIS A 171 6.19 26.23 32.45
CA HIS A 171 5.62 27.52 32.10
C HIS A 171 6.60 28.65 32.42
N GLU A 172 7.04 28.76 33.68
CA GLU A 172 8.03 29.76 34.11
C GLU A 172 9.37 29.59 33.37
N GLY A 173 9.84 28.36 33.18
CA GLY A 173 11.06 28.07 32.44
C GLY A 173 11.00 28.46 30.96
N THR A 174 9.82 28.47 30.35
CA THR A 174 9.64 28.89 28.95
C THR A 174 9.68 30.41 28.82
N TYR A 175 9.08 31.14 29.77
CA TYR A 175 9.25 32.61 29.86
C TYR A 175 10.69 33.01 30.18
N ASN A 176 11.43 32.15 30.87
CA ASN A 176 12.85 32.36 31.16
C ASN A 176 13.80 31.83 30.07
N ASP A 177 13.28 31.26 28.98
CA ASP A 177 14.09 30.73 27.89
C ASP A 177 14.50 31.86 26.94
N TYR A 178 15.76 32.29 27.08
CA TYR A 178 16.34 33.35 26.26
C TYR A 178 16.22 33.08 24.76
N ALA A 179 16.44 31.85 24.31
CA ALA A 179 16.43 31.54 22.88
C ALA A 179 15.03 31.59 22.28
N HIS A 180 14.02 31.19 23.06
CA HIS A 180 12.62 31.26 22.65
C HIS A 180 12.10 32.71 22.67
N MET A 181 12.35 33.44 23.76
CA MET A 181 11.86 34.81 23.94
C MET A 181 12.58 35.84 23.07
N ALA A 182 13.88 35.67 22.78
CA ALA A 182 14.60 36.53 21.84
C ALA A 182 14.01 36.47 20.42
N ARG A 183 13.42 35.33 20.01
CA ARG A 183 12.71 35.22 18.71
C ARG A 183 11.42 36.04 18.67
N LEU A 184 10.87 36.36 19.83
CA LEU A 184 9.71 37.23 20.00
C LEU A 184 10.11 38.69 20.20
N GLY A 185 11.41 39.01 20.14
CA GLY A 185 11.93 40.35 20.38
C GLY A 185 11.92 40.78 21.85
N ILE A 186 11.82 39.82 22.79
CA ILE A 186 11.70 40.08 24.22
C ILE A 186 13.02 39.77 24.91
N ASP A 187 13.55 40.74 25.66
CA ASP A 187 14.74 40.57 26.49
C ASP A 187 14.39 40.10 27.91
N VAL A 188 14.52 38.80 28.12
CA VAL A 188 14.27 38.11 29.40
C VAL A 188 15.22 38.58 30.51
N SER A 189 16.40 39.10 30.19
CA SER A 189 17.37 39.53 31.20
C SER A 189 16.88 40.74 32.00
N SER A 190 15.99 41.54 31.41
CA SER A 190 15.42 42.73 32.02
C SER A 190 14.21 42.46 32.92
N GLN A 191 13.41 41.44 32.59
CA GLN A 191 12.22 41.03 33.33
C GLN A 191 12.02 39.51 33.23
N PRO A 192 12.53 38.71 34.17
CA PRO A 192 12.34 37.27 34.14
C PRO A 192 10.92 36.87 34.58
N GLY A 193 10.40 35.78 34.00
CA GLY A 193 9.20 35.09 34.45
C GLY A 193 7.90 35.43 33.72
N SER A 194 6.79 34.88 34.21
CA SER A 194 5.47 34.97 33.56
C SER A 194 4.86 36.37 33.56
N SER A 195 5.46 37.34 34.25
CA SER A 195 5.09 38.76 34.19
C SER A 195 5.35 39.40 32.81
N ILE A 196 6.05 38.71 31.92
CA ILE A 196 6.24 39.11 30.52
C ILE A 196 4.92 38.98 29.73
N ASP A 197 4.05 38.02 30.08
CA ASP A 197 2.85 37.66 29.30
C ASP A 197 1.92 38.86 28.95
N PRO A 198 1.60 39.79 29.88
CA PRO A 198 0.77 40.96 29.56
C PRO A 198 1.41 41.95 28.58
N LEU A 199 2.74 41.91 28.41
CA LEU A 199 3.49 42.79 27.51
C LEU A 199 3.56 42.25 26.08
N MET A 200 3.09 41.01 25.87
CA MET A 200 3.13 40.32 24.59
C MET A 200 1.87 40.60 23.77
N ASP A 201 2.04 40.72 22.45
CA ASP A 201 0.91 40.76 21.52
C ASP A 201 0.19 39.40 21.46
N ASN A 202 -1.03 39.40 20.91
CA ASN A 202 -1.87 38.20 20.89
C ASN A 202 -1.22 37.03 20.12
N ALA A 203 -0.48 37.33 19.04
CA ALA A 203 0.18 36.29 18.24
C ALA A 203 1.35 35.64 19.00
N SER A 204 2.18 36.44 19.69
CA SER A 204 3.28 35.89 20.49
C SER A 204 2.78 35.13 21.72
N ARG A 205 1.68 35.58 22.34
CA ARG A 205 1.03 34.84 23.44
C ARG A 205 0.53 33.47 22.99
N LEU A 206 -0.14 33.41 21.83
CA LEU A 206 -0.60 32.15 21.26
C LEU A 206 0.57 31.20 21.00
N TRP A 207 1.64 31.70 20.36
CA TRP A 207 2.81 30.90 20.04
C TRP A 207 3.55 30.39 21.29
N THR A 208 3.63 31.24 22.33
CA THR A 208 4.23 30.87 23.62
C THR A 208 3.38 29.83 24.35
N SER A 209 2.04 29.96 24.30
CA SER A 209 1.12 28.95 24.83
C SER A 209 1.30 27.60 24.13
N GLU A 210 1.38 27.58 22.79
CA GLU A 210 1.64 26.37 22.01
C GLU A 210 3.01 25.74 22.33
N GLU A 211 4.04 26.57 22.56
CA GLU A 211 5.36 26.11 23.02
C GLU A 211 5.30 25.47 24.40
N ILE A 212 4.62 26.11 25.35
CA ILE A 212 4.45 25.60 26.70
C ILE A 212 3.71 24.25 26.66
N GLU A 213 2.59 24.16 25.95
CA GLU A 213 1.84 22.90 25.79
C GLU A 213 2.70 21.81 25.16
N ARG A 214 3.46 22.13 24.11
CA ARG A 214 4.37 21.17 23.47
C ARG A 214 5.45 20.67 24.44
N ARG A 215 6.04 21.55 25.24
CA ARG A 215 7.03 21.16 26.27
C ARG A 215 6.41 20.32 27.37
N GLN A 216 5.18 20.65 27.80
CA GLN A 216 4.43 19.87 28.80
C GLN A 216 4.14 18.45 28.28
N HIS A 217 3.60 18.31 27.07
CA HIS A 217 3.35 17.01 26.44
C HIS A 217 4.64 16.20 26.24
N ALA A 218 5.73 16.85 25.81
CA ALA A 218 7.02 16.18 25.63
C ALA A 218 7.62 15.70 26.96
N ALA A 219 7.52 16.50 28.02
CA ALA A 219 8.00 16.12 29.36
C ALA A 219 7.21 14.93 29.90
N LEU A 220 5.88 14.95 29.79
CA LEU A 220 5.02 13.82 30.15
C LEU A 220 5.37 12.55 29.36
N GLY A 221 5.47 12.69 28.04
CA GLY A 221 5.81 11.57 27.15
C GLY A 221 7.16 10.96 27.51
N LYS A 222 8.17 11.79 27.79
CA LYS A 222 9.49 11.32 28.21
C LYS A 222 9.44 10.58 29.55
N LEU A 223 8.80 11.15 30.57
CA LEU A 223 8.66 10.51 31.88
C LEU A 223 7.94 9.15 31.78
N LEU A 224 6.91 9.06 30.94
CA LEU A 224 6.20 7.81 30.69
C LEU A 224 7.10 6.79 29.99
N MET A 225 7.80 7.18 28.92
CA MET A 225 8.69 6.30 28.16
C MET A 225 9.86 5.76 29.01
N ASP A 226 10.39 6.56 29.94
CA ASP A 226 11.50 6.17 30.82
C ASP A 226 11.09 5.09 31.85
N VAL A 227 9.81 5.05 32.22
CA VAL A 227 9.27 4.11 33.22
C VAL A 227 8.51 2.94 32.56
N MET A 228 8.17 3.04 31.27
CA MET A 228 7.39 2.00 30.59
C MET A 228 8.15 0.66 30.54
N PRO A 229 7.51 -0.44 30.98
CA PRO A 229 8.12 -1.76 30.89
C PRO A 229 8.26 -2.19 29.42
N LYS A 230 9.32 -2.95 29.12
CA LYS A 230 9.50 -3.56 27.79
C LYS A 230 8.45 -4.65 27.59
N ALA A 231 7.35 -4.31 26.94
CA ALA A 231 6.30 -5.25 26.59
C ALA A 231 6.64 -6.01 25.29
N LYS A 232 6.12 -7.22 25.16
CA LYS A 232 6.14 -7.95 23.88
C LYS A 232 5.17 -7.26 22.90
N PRO A 233 5.51 -7.19 21.60
CA PRO A 233 4.60 -6.66 20.61
C PRO A 233 3.30 -7.47 20.58
N VAL A 234 2.17 -6.76 20.56
CA VAL A 234 0.86 -7.38 20.39
C VAL A 234 0.74 -7.88 18.96
N PRO A 235 0.36 -9.15 18.72
CA PRO A 235 0.20 -9.67 17.37
C PRO A 235 -0.87 -8.89 16.59
N THR A 236 -0.61 -8.62 15.32
CA THR A 236 -1.54 -7.94 14.42
C THR A 236 -2.74 -8.86 14.13
N PRO A 237 -3.98 -8.42 14.43
CA PRO A 237 -5.20 -9.14 14.08
C PRO A 237 -5.23 -9.59 12.61
N GLY A 238 -5.81 -10.76 12.33
CA GLY A 238 -5.88 -11.33 10.96
C GLY A 238 -6.60 -10.44 9.94
N VAL A 239 -7.61 -9.69 10.39
CA VAL A 239 -8.34 -8.72 9.54
C VAL A 239 -7.41 -7.63 8.98
N LEU A 240 -6.39 -7.25 9.75
CA LEU A 240 -5.41 -6.24 9.35
C LEU A 240 -4.26 -6.82 8.49
N GLN A 241 -4.27 -8.13 8.21
CA GLN A 241 -3.25 -8.75 7.37
C GLN A 241 -3.66 -8.68 5.91
N LEU A 242 -2.84 -8.00 5.12
CA LEU A 242 -2.94 -7.97 3.66
C LEU A 242 -2.35 -9.25 3.06
N PRO A 243 -2.99 -9.84 2.04
CA PRO A 243 -2.37 -10.91 1.28
C PRO A 243 -1.06 -10.43 0.63
N SER A 244 -0.06 -11.31 0.62
CA SER A 244 1.21 -11.05 -0.07
C SER A 244 1.00 -10.94 -1.58
N LEU A 245 1.75 -10.07 -2.24
CA LEU A 245 1.70 -9.88 -3.69
C LEU A 245 2.17 -11.14 -4.42
N LEU A 246 1.45 -11.56 -5.46
CA LEU A 246 1.95 -12.55 -6.43
C LEU A 246 3.01 -11.92 -7.36
N ALA A 247 3.83 -12.76 -7.98
CA ALA A 247 4.84 -12.30 -8.95
C ALA A 247 4.24 -11.65 -10.21
N CYS A 248 2.99 -11.97 -10.55
CA CYS A 248 2.28 -11.38 -11.68
C CYS A 248 1.53 -10.08 -11.33
N GLU A 249 1.41 -9.74 -10.05
CA GLU A 249 0.77 -8.51 -9.58
C GLU A 249 1.68 -7.29 -9.79
N ALA A 250 1.06 -6.11 -9.79
CA ALA A 250 1.81 -4.87 -9.92
C ALA A 250 2.53 -4.49 -8.63
N ASN A 251 3.74 -3.96 -8.77
CA ASN A 251 4.45 -3.35 -7.66
C ASN A 251 4.10 -1.85 -7.54
N GLU A 252 4.49 -1.22 -6.42
CA GLU A 252 4.23 0.20 -6.16
C GLU A 252 4.86 1.17 -7.17
N ARG A 253 5.86 0.74 -7.94
CA ARG A 253 6.64 1.59 -8.86
C ARG A 253 6.22 1.46 -10.32
N GLU A 254 5.45 0.44 -10.67
CA GLU A 254 5.05 0.19 -12.06
C GLU A 254 4.07 1.25 -12.59
N TYR A 255 3.27 1.84 -11.72
CA TYR A 255 2.23 2.81 -12.10
C TYR A 255 2.35 4.13 -11.32
N PRO A 256 3.39 4.95 -11.57
CA PRO A 256 3.70 6.12 -10.75
C PRO A 256 2.76 7.32 -11.00
N SER A 257 2.03 7.34 -12.12
CA SER A 257 1.18 8.47 -12.50
C SER A 257 -0.28 8.03 -12.70
N PRO A 258 -1.24 8.64 -11.99
CA PRO A 258 -2.67 8.37 -12.21
C PRO A 258 -3.13 8.68 -13.64
N ILE A 259 -2.53 9.70 -14.27
CA ILE A 259 -2.86 10.08 -15.66
C ILE A 259 -2.35 9.02 -16.63
N GLY A 260 -1.09 8.58 -16.46
CA GLY A 260 -0.50 7.52 -17.27
C GLY A 260 -1.24 6.19 -17.10
N PHE A 261 -1.64 5.88 -15.87
CA PHE A 261 -2.43 4.70 -15.54
C PHE A 261 -3.77 4.68 -16.28
N ASN A 262 -4.58 5.74 -16.16
CA ASN A 262 -5.87 5.80 -16.84
C ASN A 262 -5.75 5.80 -18.37
N ARG A 263 -4.70 6.45 -18.89
CA ARG A 263 -4.41 6.40 -20.33
C ARG A 263 -4.10 4.97 -20.79
N ARG A 264 -3.23 4.26 -20.06
CA ARG A 264 -2.85 2.89 -20.40
C ARG A 264 -4.04 1.92 -20.32
N LEU A 265 -4.93 2.06 -19.33
CA LEU A 265 -6.17 1.29 -19.28
C LEU A 265 -7.01 1.46 -20.55
N LYS A 266 -7.22 2.70 -21.00
CA LYS A 266 -7.97 2.98 -22.24
C LYS A 266 -7.29 2.42 -23.49
N GLU A 267 -5.96 2.48 -23.54
CA GLU A 267 -5.18 1.89 -24.63
C GLU A 267 -5.34 0.37 -24.68
N LEU A 268 -5.33 -0.31 -23.53
CA LEU A 268 -5.54 -1.75 -23.42
C LEU A 268 -6.98 -2.14 -23.79
N GLU A 269 -7.97 -1.39 -23.31
CA GLU A 269 -9.38 -1.59 -23.67
C GLU A 269 -9.62 -1.44 -25.17
N ALA A 270 -8.90 -0.55 -25.85
CA ALA A 270 -8.96 -0.41 -27.31
C ALA A 270 -8.26 -1.56 -28.06
N GLN A 271 -7.31 -2.26 -27.43
CA GLN A 271 -6.60 -3.41 -28.00
C GLN A 271 -7.33 -4.74 -27.77
N MET A 272 -8.18 -4.81 -26.73
CA MET A 272 -8.92 -6.00 -26.36
C MET A 272 -10.20 -6.13 -27.20
N GLU A 273 -10.39 -7.28 -27.84
CA GLU A 273 -11.64 -7.59 -28.56
C GLU A 273 -12.85 -7.69 -27.63
N TYR A 274 -12.61 -8.07 -26.36
CA TYR A 274 -13.61 -8.17 -25.32
C TYR A 274 -13.06 -7.57 -24.01
N VAL A 275 -13.80 -6.61 -23.46
CA VAL A 275 -13.52 -6.01 -22.15
C VAL A 275 -14.55 -6.56 -21.15
N PRO A 276 -14.13 -7.38 -20.18
CA PRO A 276 -15.03 -7.89 -19.13
C PRO A 276 -15.62 -6.72 -18.32
N SER A 277 -16.88 -6.84 -17.92
CA SER A 277 -17.44 -5.89 -16.96
C SER A 277 -16.79 -6.08 -15.58
N LEU A 278 -16.77 -5.03 -14.75
CA LEU A 278 -16.23 -5.13 -13.39
C LEU A 278 -17.06 -6.12 -12.54
N ASP A 279 -18.37 -6.19 -12.76
CA ASP A 279 -19.24 -7.15 -12.08
C ASP A 279 -18.90 -8.60 -12.50
N ASP A 280 -18.56 -8.83 -13.77
CA ASP A 280 -18.08 -10.12 -14.25
C ASP A 280 -16.70 -10.47 -13.68
N LEU A 281 -15.87 -9.48 -13.34
CA LEU A 281 -14.59 -9.69 -12.65
C LEU A 281 -14.75 -10.01 -11.17
N ASP A 282 -15.72 -9.39 -10.52
CA ASP A 282 -15.89 -9.45 -9.08
C ASP A 282 -16.82 -10.59 -8.65
N SER A 283 -17.64 -11.10 -9.56
CA SER A 283 -18.34 -12.36 -9.38
C SER A 283 -17.33 -13.50 -9.17
N ALA A 284 -17.50 -14.18 -8.03
CA ALA A 284 -16.89 -15.47 -7.81
C ALA A 284 -17.30 -16.37 -8.97
N GLN A 285 -16.33 -16.94 -9.69
CA GLN A 285 -16.63 -18.03 -10.62
C GLN A 285 -17.35 -19.11 -9.80
N ALA A 286 -18.61 -19.37 -10.16
CA ALA A 286 -19.37 -20.51 -9.69
C ALA A 286 -18.63 -21.82 -10.02
#